data_AF-X1D902-F1
#
_entry.id   AF-X1D902-F1
#
_cell.length_a   1.000
_cell.length_b   1.000
_cell.length_c   1.000
_cell.angle_alpha   90.00
_cell.angle_beta   90.00
_cell.angle_gamma   90.00
#
_symmetry.space_group_name_H-M   'P 1'
#
loop_
_entity.id
_entity.type
_entity.pdbx_description
1 polymer ?
#
loop_
_entity_poly.entity_id
_entity_poly.type
_entity_poly.pdbx_seq_one_letter_code
_entity_poly.pdbx_strand_id
1 'polypeptide(L)'
;ADKWIFGSMRLECTIEERAIWIDLLALASKDDGHIRANEDTPYLLRQLAGIFNIPEEILKSAIEKFIKLNKLAQSNSGTLYIVTWDKYQLSESYNRVQKHRKQKKKDKTLHCNGKSDSDANKKNNKNRDIKKKNKIKSNKEEEKYLLWF
;
A
#
# COMPACT_ATOMS: atom_id res chain seq x y z
N ALA A 1 11.14 2.02 11.88
CA ALA A 1 11.57 0.77 11.22
C ALA A 1 10.35 -0.09 10.98
N ASP A 2 10.24 -0.71 9.79
CA ASP A 2 9.10 -1.56 9.43
C ASP A 2 9.03 -2.76 10.37
N LYS A 3 8.07 -2.70 11.31
CA LYS A 3 7.98 -3.66 12.44
C LYS A 3 7.69 -5.08 11.98
N TRP A 4 7.14 -5.27 10.78
CA TRP A 4 6.93 -6.61 10.21
C TRP A 4 8.22 -7.21 9.64
N ILE A 5 9.18 -6.38 9.20
CA ILE A 5 10.49 -6.84 8.70
C ILE A 5 11.43 -7.13 9.87
N PHE A 6 11.48 -6.23 10.85
CA PHE A 6 12.46 -6.27 11.96
C PHE A 6 11.86 -6.71 13.30
N GLY A 7 10.62 -7.20 13.31
CA GLY A 7 9.93 -7.64 14.53
C GLY A 7 9.90 -9.15 14.68
N SER A 8 9.11 -9.61 15.65
CA SER A 8 9.03 -11.02 16.04
C SER A 8 8.47 -11.94 14.95
N MET A 9 7.86 -11.39 13.90
CA MET A 9 7.34 -12.17 12.77
C MET A 9 8.39 -13.03 12.06
N ARG A 10 9.65 -12.60 12.03
CA ARG A 10 10.72 -13.39 11.41
C ARG A 10 11.22 -14.54 12.31
N LEU A 11 10.97 -14.46 13.61
CA LEU A 11 11.40 -15.46 14.58
C LEU A 11 10.30 -16.51 14.82
N GLU A 12 9.05 -16.07 14.82
CA GLU A 12 7.89 -16.90 15.20
C GLU A 12 7.26 -17.63 14.01
N CYS A 13 7.47 -17.15 12.78
CA CYS A 13 6.73 -17.60 11.61
C CYS A 13 7.60 -18.03 10.43
N THR A 14 7.07 -19.00 9.67
CA THR A 14 7.71 -19.50 8.44
C THR A 14 7.60 -18.47 7.31
N ILE A 15 8.28 -18.72 6.20
CA ILE A 15 8.24 -17.82 5.05
C ILE A 15 6.83 -17.76 4.43
N GLU A 16 6.11 -18.88 4.42
CA GLU A 16 4.74 -18.99 3.92
C GLU A 16 3.78 -18.19 4.81
N GLU A 17 3.84 -18.38 6.12
CA GLU A 17 3.03 -17.63 7.08
C GLU A 17 3.31 -16.12 6.96
N ARG A 18 4.58 -15.74 6.78
CA ARG A 18 4.94 -14.33 6.58
C ARG A 18 4.38 -13.75 5.29
N ALA A 19 4.25 -14.52 4.21
CA ALA A 19 3.59 -14.07 2.99
C ALA A 19 2.11 -13.80 3.26
N ILE A 20 1.42 -14.75 3.91
CA ILE A 20 0.01 -14.62 4.30
C ILE A 20 -0.21 -13.40 5.20
N TRP A 21 0.70 -13.14 6.14
CA TRP A 21 0.64 -11.96 6.99
C TRP A 21 0.66 -10.65 6.19
N ILE A 22 1.45 -10.59 5.11
CA ILE A 22 1.53 -9.41 4.25
C ILE A 22 0.26 -9.24 3.43
N ASP A 23 -0.32 -10.32 2.93
CA ASP A 23 -1.61 -10.27 2.23
C ASP A 23 -2.74 -9.79 3.14
N LEU A 24 -2.75 -10.26 4.39
CA LEU A 24 -3.70 -9.80 5.42
C LEU A 24 -3.51 -8.33 5.76
N LEU A 25 -2.27 -7.85 5.93
CA LEU A 25 -1.98 -6.43 6.16
C LEU A 25 -2.42 -5.57 4.97
N ALA A 26 -2.19 -6.04 3.74
CA ALA A 26 -2.61 -5.34 2.53
C ALA A 26 -4.15 -5.23 2.47
N LEU A 27 -4.88 -6.29 2.84
CA LEU A 27 -6.34 -6.24 2.89
C LEU A 27 -6.85 -5.34 4.01
N ALA A 28 -6.27 -5.45 5.21
CA ALA A 28 -6.59 -4.63 6.37
C ALA A 28 -6.38 -3.13 6.11
N SER A 29 -5.40 -2.76 5.29
CA SER A 29 -5.13 -1.37 4.91
C SER A 29 -6.28 -0.67 4.18
N LYS A 30 -7.21 -1.43 3.61
CA LYS A 30 -8.37 -0.88 2.91
C LYS A 30 -9.46 -0.40 3.86
N ASP A 31 -9.51 -0.94 5.07
CA ASP A 31 -10.61 -0.77 6.01
C ASP A 31 -10.11 -0.67 7.46
N ASP A 32 -9.11 0.20 7.65
CA ASP A 32 -8.55 0.57 8.95
C ASP A 32 -8.28 -0.60 9.92
N GLY A 33 -7.60 -1.63 9.42
CA GLY A 33 -7.20 -2.78 10.21
C GLY A 33 -8.18 -3.97 10.14
N HIS A 34 -9.35 -3.79 9.53
CA HIS A 34 -10.37 -4.84 9.38
C HIS A 34 -10.20 -5.63 8.08
N ILE A 35 -10.41 -6.94 8.16
CA ILE A 35 -10.30 -7.87 7.05
C ILE A 35 -11.73 -8.38 6.78
N ARG A 36 -12.49 -7.59 6.01
CA ARG A 36 -13.91 -7.84 5.70
C ARG A 36 -14.26 -7.37 4.29
N ALA A 37 -15.33 -7.93 3.72
CA ALA A 37 -15.79 -7.60 2.37
C ALA A 37 -16.50 -6.23 2.34
N ASN A 38 -17.27 -5.95 3.40
CA ASN A 38 -17.85 -4.64 3.72
C ASN A 38 -18.00 -4.54 5.25
N GLU A 39 -18.52 -3.42 5.76
CA GLU A 39 -18.60 -3.14 7.20
C GLU A 39 -19.29 -4.25 8.02
N ASP A 40 -20.31 -4.89 7.45
CA ASP A 40 -21.13 -5.90 8.12
C ASP A 40 -20.76 -7.35 7.77
N THR A 41 -20.03 -7.57 6.67
CA THR A 41 -19.82 -8.89 6.07
C THR A 41 -18.35 -9.30 6.13
N PRO A 42 -17.96 -10.25 7.00
CA PRO A 42 -16.61 -10.79 7.02
C PRO A 42 -16.32 -11.60 5.75
N TYR A 43 -15.04 -11.76 5.41
CA TYR A 43 -14.67 -12.74 4.40
C TYR A 43 -14.79 -14.16 4.96
N LEU A 44 -15.33 -15.07 4.15
CA LEU A 44 -15.24 -16.50 4.41
C LEU A 44 -13.79 -16.96 4.17
N LEU A 45 -13.36 -18.00 4.89
CA LEU A 45 -12.03 -18.59 4.73
C LEU A 45 -11.72 -18.95 3.27
N ARG A 46 -12.66 -19.59 2.58
CA ARG A 46 -12.57 -19.94 1.16
C ARG A 46 -12.36 -18.73 0.25
N GLN A 47 -12.98 -17.60 0.56
CA GLN A 47 -12.82 -16.37 -0.22
C GLN A 47 -11.41 -15.81 -0.02
N LEU A 48 -10.93 -15.75 1.22
CA LEU A 48 -9.56 -15.31 1.50
C LEU A 48 -8.52 -16.23 0.83
N ALA A 49 -8.72 -17.55 0.91
CA ALA A 49 -7.87 -18.53 0.25
C ALA A 49 -7.82 -18.31 -1.27
N GLY A 50 -8.97 -18.03 -1.90
CA GLY A 50 -9.04 -17.67 -3.31
C GLY A 50 -8.35 -16.35 -3.65
N ILE A 51 -8.48 -15.32 -2.80
CA ILE A 51 -7.82 -14.01 -3.00
C ILE A 51 -6.30 -14.15 -2.88
N PHE A 52 -5.82 -14.93 -1.91
CA PHE A 52 -4.39 -15.14 -1.66
C PHE A 52 -3.79 -16.24 -2.53
N ASN A 53 -4.62 -16.97 -3.27
CA ASN A 53 -4.24 -18.10 -4.12
C ASN A 53 -3.45 -19.17 -3.35
N ILE A 54 -3.98 -19.57 -2.19
CA ILE A 54 -3.39 -20.59 -1.31
C ILE A 54 -4.45 -21.62 -0.86
N PRO A 55 -4.05 -22.83 -0.47
CA PRO A 55 -4.98 -23.81 0.11
C PRO A 55 -5.65 -23.29 1.40
N GLU A 56 -6.94 -23.58 1.55
CA GLU A 56 -7.73 -23.17 2.74
C GLU A 56 -7.13 -23.68 4.05
N GLU A 57 -6.57 -24.89 4.06
CA GLU A 57 -5.96 -25.49 5.26
C GLU A 57 -4.73 -24.72 5.74
N ILE A 58 -3.88 -24.29 4.80
CA ILE A 58 -2.68 -23.50 5.11
C ILE A 58 -3.09 -22.14 5.68
N LEU A 59 -4.07 -21.49 5.05
CA LEU A 59 -4.58 -20.21 5.53
C LEU A 59 -5.21 -20.34 6.92
N LYS A 60 -6.02 -21.38 7.15
CA LYS A 60 -6.65 -21.64 8.44
C LYS A 60 -5.61 -21.79 9.55
N SER A 61 -4.60 -22.64 9.33
CA SER A 61 -3.51 -22.87 10.28
C SER A 61 -2.75 -21.58 10.59
N ALA A 62 -2.46 -20.77 9.55
CA ALA A 62 -1.79 -19.49 9.72
C ALA A 62 -2.63 -18.50 10.56
N ILE A 63 -3.93 -18.36 10.27
CA ILE A 63 -4.86 -17.50 11.03
C ILE A 63 -4.90 -17.92 12.50
N GLU A 64 -5.08 -19.22 12.77
CA GLU A 64 -5.11 -19.74 14.15
C GLU A 64 -3.81 -19.43 14.89
N LYS A 65 -2.66 -19.58 14.22
CA LYS A 65 -1.36 -19.22 14.79
C LYS A 65 -1.25 -17.71 15.06
N PHE A 66 -1.68 -16.85 14.14
CA PHE A 66 -1.64 -15.40 14.36
C PHE A 66 -2.54 -14.93 15.50
N ILE A 67 -3.69 -15.60 15.71
CA ILE A 67 -4.55 -15.36 16.86
C ILE A 67 -3.84 -15.77 18.16
N LYS A 68 -3.20 -16.96 18.18
CA LYS A 68 -2.40 -17.42 19.35
C LYS A 68 -1.25 -16.47 19.67
N LEU A 69 -0.63 -15.88 18.66
CA LEU A 69 0.44 -14.88 18.83
C LEU A 69 -0.08 -13.45 19.11
N ASN A 70 -1.38 -13.28 19.30
CA ASN A 70 -2.05 -11.99 19.55
C ASN A 70 -1.76 -10.93 18.47
N LYS A 71 -1.61 -11.37 17.21
CA LYS A 71 -1.42 -10.49 16.04
C LYS A 71 -2.74 -10.23 15.32
N LEU A 72 -3.59 -11.25 15.26
CA LEU A 72 -4.98 -11.17 14.81
C LEU A 72 -5.92 -11.38 15.99
N ALA A 73 -7.10 -10.83 15.85
CA ALA A 73 -8.25 -11.20 16.66
C ALA A 73 -9.46 -11.39 15.75
N GLN A 74 -10.45 -12.12 16.25
CA GLN A 74 -11.68 -12.43 15.55
C GLN A 74 -12.87 -11.94 16.39
N SER A 75 -13.77 -11.19 15.77
CA SER A 75 -15.02 -10.78 16.41
C SER A 75 -15.99 -11.96 16.52
N ASN A 76 -17.05 -11.80 17.32
CA ASN A 76 -18.13 -12.79 17.42
C ASN A 76 -18.84 -13.04 16.06
N SER A 77 -18.83 -12.06 15.16
CA SER A 77 -19.37 -12.19 13.80
C SER A 77 -18.42 -12.91 12.84
N GLY A 78 -17.19 -13.21 13.26
CA GLY A 78 -16.17 -13.87 12.44
C GLY A 78 -15.21 -12.92 11.72
N THR A 79 -15.39 -11.59 11.86
CA THR A 79 -14.51 -10.58 11.25
C THR A 79 -13.13 -10.62 11.87
N LEU A 80 -12.11 -10.72 11.02
CA LEU A 80 -10.71 -10.65 11.44
C LEU A 80 -10.24 -9.19 11.49
N TYR A 81 -9.40 -8.86 12.47
CA TYR A 81 -8.77 -7.54 12.58
C TYR A 81 -7.36 -7.63 13.16
N ILE A 82 -6.50 -6.70 12.74
CA ILE A 82 -5.11 -6.60 13.19
C ILE A 82 -5.07 -5.94 14.58
N VAL A 83 -4.63 -6.68 15.60
CA VAL A 83 -4.66 -6.22 17.01
C VAL A 83 -3.87 -4.93 17.21
N THR A 84 -2.74 -4.80 16.51
CA THR A 84 -1.86 -3.64 16.64
C THR A 84 -1.79 -2.80 15.38
N TRP A 85 -2.97 -2.50 14.81
CA TRP A 85 -3.10 -1.78 13.55
C TRP A 85 -2.40 -0.40 13.54
N ASP A 86 -2.51 0.37 14.63
CA ASP A 86 -1.91 1.71 14.75
C ASP A 86 -0.39 1.73 14.46
N LYS A 87 0.31 0.62 14.70
CA LYS A 87 1.75 0.51 14.44
C LYS A 87 2.08 0.35 12.95
N TYR A 88 1.09 0.04 12.11
CA TYR A 88 1.21 -0.15 10.67
C TYR A 88 0.65 1.01 9.85
N GLN A 89 -0.01 1.98 10.49
CA GLN A 89 -0.49 3.18 9.81
C GLN A 89 0.69 4.03 9.30
N LEU A 90 0.48 4.65 8.14
CA LEU A 90 1.40 5.61 7.56
C LEU A 90 1.56 6.82 8.48
N SER A 91 2.74 7.45 8.48
CA SER A 91 2.97 8.63 9.31
C SER A 91 2.01 9.77 8.98
N GLU A 92 1.60 10.52 10.00
CA GLU A 92 0.74 11.70 9.87
C GLU A 92 1.24 12.70 8.80
N SER A 93 2.55 12.90 8.74
CA SER A 93 3.18 13.75 7.72
C SER A 93 2.95 13.24 6.29
N TYR A 94 3.03 11.92 6.08
CA TYR A 94 2.74 11.33 4.77
C TYR A 94 1.25 11.44 4.44
N ASN A 95 0.37 11.16 5.40
CA ASN A 95 -1.08 11.27 5.23
C ASN A 95 -1.50 12.71 4.87
N ARG A 96 -0.89 13.72 5.50
CA ARG A 96 -1.10 15.14 5.16
C ARG A 96 -0.72 15.46 3.71
N VAL A 97 0.43 14.97 3.24
CA VAL A 97 0.86 15.16 1.85
C VAL A 97 -0.12 14.49 0.87
N GLN A 98 -0.60 13.29 1.18
CA GLN A 98 -1.57 12.59 0.33
C GLN A 98 -2.93 13.31 0.27
N LYS A 99 -3.42 13.82 1.41
CA LYS A 99 -4.65 14.64 1.46
C LYS A 99 -4.51 15.90 0.59
N HIS A 100 -3.41 16.64 0.71
CA HIS A 100 -3.12 17.81 -0.14
C HIS A 100 -3.04 17.47 -1.63
N ARG A 101 -2.42 16.34 -2.00
CA ARG A 101 -2.34 15.88 -3.40
C ARG A 101 -3.71 15.53 -3.96
N LYS A 102 -4.58 14.89 -3.17
CA LYS A 102 -5.96 14.58 -3.56
C LYS A 102 -6.79 15.86 -3.75
N GLN A 103 -6.68 16.84 -2.85
CA GLN A 103 -7.35 18.14 -2.98
C GLN A 103 -6.91 18.86 -4.27
N LYS A 104 -5.61 19.02 -4.51
CA LYS A 104 -5.09 19.66 -5.74
C LYS A 104 -5.55 18.98 -7.04
N LYS A 105 -5.78 17.66 -7.03
CA LYS A 105 -6.34 16.94 -8.19
C LYS A 105 -7.81 17.30 -8.41
N LYS A 106 -8.63 17.36 -7.34
CA LYS A 106 -10.04 17.76 -7.42
C LYS A 106 -10.19 19.20 -7.93
N ASP A 107 -9.37 20.13 -7.43
CA ASP A 107 -9.42 21.54 -7.82
C ASP A 107 -9.06 21.74 -9.30
N LYS A 108 -8.14 20.94 -9.85
CA LYS A 108 -7.77 20.99 -11.27
C LYS A 108 -8.85 20.47 -12.21
N THR A 109 -9.61 19.45 -11.81
CA THR A 109 -10.76 18.95 -12.58
C THR A 109 -11.97 19.88 -12.54
N LEU A 110 -12.14 20.68 -11.48
CA LEU A 110 -13.23 21.65 -11.39
C LEU A 110 -13.00 22.88 -12.28
N HIS A 111 -11.75 23.21 -12.60
CA HIS A 111 -11.41 24.40 -13.39
C HIS A 111 -11.51 24.20 -14.92
N CYS A 112 -11.70 22.98 -15.42
CA CYS A 112 -11.78 22.70 -16.86
C CYS A 112 -13.20 22.44 -17.42
N ASN A 113 -14.26 22.57 -16.61
CA ASN A 113 -15.65 22.34 -17.06
C ASN A 113 -16.43 23.62 -17.41
N GLY A 114 -15.76 24.74 -17.67
CA GLY A 114 -16.41 26.02 -17.97
C GLY A 114 -15.79 26.76 -19.14
N LYS A 115 -16.10 26.37 -20.38
CA LYS A 115 -16.53 27.21 -21.52
C LYS A 115 -16.38 26.49 -22.86
N SER A 116 -17.45 26.59 -23.63
CA SER A 116 -17.76 26.04 -24.96
C SER A 116 -16.97 26.65 -26.11
N ASP A 117 -17.05 25.96 -27.25
CA ASP A 117 -16.50 26.23 -28.59
C ASP A 117 -16.29 27.70 -28.99
N SER A 118 -15.08 28.01 -29.50
CA SER A 118 -14.84 28.66 -30.79
C SER A 118 -13.35 28.99 -31.00
N ASP A 119 -12.80 28.47 -32.10
CA ASP A 119 -11.78 29.05 -32.97
C ASP A 119 -10.30 29.28 -32.57
N ALA A 120 -9.47 28.91 -33.55
CA ALA A 120 -8.19 29.49 -33.97
C ALA A 120 -6.95 29.42 -33.04
N ASN A 121 -6.10 28.43 -33.35
CA ASN A 121 -4.66 28.58 -33.62
C ASN A 121 -3.84 29.58 -32.77
N LYS A 122 -3.10 29.07 -31.78
CA LYS A 122 -1.81 29.67 -31.40
C LYS A 122 -0.81 28.60 -30.95
N LYS A 123 0.04 28.18 -31.89
CA LYS A 123 1.34 27.56 -31.59
C LYS A 123 2.09 28.45 -30.59
N ASN A 124 2.62 27.87 -29.51
CA ASN A 124 3.93 28.24 -28.96
C ASN A 124 4.52 27.18 -28.03
N ASN A 125 5.40 26.36 -28.63
CA ASN A 125 6.71 25.94 -28.14
C ASN A 125 7.09 26.28 -26.68
N LYS A 126 7.23 25.26 -25.83
CA LYS A 126 8.25 25.15 -24.76
C LYS A 126 8.47 23.67 -24.41
N ASN A 127 9.03 22.92 -25.37
CA ASN A 127 9.34 21.51 -25.18
C ASN A 127 10.73 21.18 -25.74
N ARG A 128 11.79 21.78 -25.19
CA ARG A 128 13.19 21.43 -25.56
C ARG A 128 14.23 21.32 -24.43
N ASP A 129 13.96 21.70 -23.18
CA ASP A 129 15.04 21.80 -22.16
C ASP A 129 15.13 20.70 -21.09
N ILE A 130 14.26 19.67 -21.10
CA ILE A 130 14.28 18.64 -20.03
C ILE A 130 15.20 17.44 -20.36
N LYS A 131 15.49 17.18 -21.63
CA LYS A 131 16.21 15.94 -22.03
C LYS A 131 17.73 16.00 -21.85
N LYS A 132 18.37 17.18 -21.77
CA LYS A 132 19.83 17.30 -21.60
C LYS A 132 20.31 17.19 -20.15
N LYS A 133 19.49 17.54 -19.15
CA LYS A 133 19.90 17.49 -17.73
C LYS A 133 19.97 16.08 -17.13
N ASN A 134 19.15 15.15 -17.61
CA ASN A 134 19.13 13.78 -17.05
C ASN A 134 20.34 12.94 -17.47
N LYS A 135 20.97 13.23 -18.63
CA LYS A 135 22.14 12.47 -19.08
C LYS A 135 23.44 12.84 -18.34
N ILE A 136 23.56 14.08 -17.85
CA ILE A 136 24.75 14.55 -17.13
C ILE A 136 24.76 14.08 -15.66
N LYS A 137 23.58 13.85 -15.04
CA LYS A 137 23.51 13.32 -13.67
C LYS A 137 23.83 11.83 -13.57
N SER A 138 23.45 11.04 -14.57
CA SER A 138 23.71 9.59 -14.59
C SER A 138 25.21 9.27 -14.59
N ASN A 139 26.02 9.96 -15.40
CA ASN A 139 27.46 9.67 -15.48
C ASN A 139 28.25 10.08 -14.23
N LYS A 140 27.81 11.09 -13.47
CA LYS A 140 28.53 11.56 -12.27
C LYS A 140 28.33 10.67 -11.05
N GLU A 141 27.24 9.91 -10.99
CA GLU A 141 26.99 8.96 -9.91
C GLU A 141 27.78 7.67 -10.12
N GLU A 142 27.92 7.18 -11.36
CA GLU A 142 28.71 5.98 -11.67
C GLU A 142 30.22 6.16 -11.41
N GLU A 143 30.81 7.34 -11.71
CA GLU A 143 32.22 7.63 -11.39
C GLU A 143 32.49 7.69 -9.87
N LYS A 144 31.49 8.03 -9.05
CA LYS A 144 31.64 8.11 -7.59
C LYS A 144 31.78 6.72 -6.95
N TYR A 145 31.16 5.69 -7.53
CA TYR A 145 31.24 4.32 -7.01
C TYR A 145 32.52 3.58 -7.41
N LEU A 146 33.22 4.03 -8.46
CA LEU A 146 34.48 3.41 -8.91
C LEU A 146 35.73 3.95 -8.20
N LEU A 147 35.63 5.04 -7.44
CA LEU A 147 36.72 5.60 -6.62
C LEU A 147 36.74 5.09 -5.17
N TRP A 148 35.83 4.17 -4.83
CA TRP A 148 35.70 3.58 -3.49
C TRP A 148 35.91 2.06 -3.52
N PHE A 149 36.86 1.63 -4.36
CA PHE A 149 37.56 0.34 -4.39
C PHE A 149 39.02 0.62 -4.70
#